data_AF-A0A4Y2TTH7-F1
#
_entry.id   AF-A0A4Y2TTH7-F1
#
_cell.length_a   1.000
_cell.length_b   1.000
_cell.length_c   1.000
_cell.angle_alpha   90.00
_cell.angle_beta   90.00
_cell.angle_gamma   90.00
#
_symmetry.space_group_name_H-M   'P 1'
#
loop_
_entity.id
_entity.type
_entity.pdbx_description
1 polymer ?
#
loop_
_entity_poly.entity_id
_entity_poly.type
_entity_poly.pdbx_seq_one_letter_code
_entity_poly.pdbx_strand_id
1 'polypeptide(L)'
;MANISKKGIPVVTTIEVDDLLEKRLPFVLRGANIGACSEKWNPEYLSEALGKAEVKIHVSESQHLDFLKKNFLYKTLLFEKLLQRASRSKQEDGEYFISPTECYYLRSVGKDPRKDVADIRQQFPAVAEDIIFPDFVPEGNVFS
;
A
#
# COMPACT_ATOMS: atom_id res chain seq x y z
N MET A 1 -26.62 25.57 12.37
CA MET A 1 -26.21 24.32 11.71
C MET A 1 -25.15 24.67 10.69
N ALA A 2 -23.88 24.30 10.96
CA ALA A 2 -22.77 24.63 10.08
C ALA A 2 -22.83 23.74 8.83
N ASN A 3 -23.11 24.34 7.68
CA ASN A 3 -22.98 23.71 6.38
C ASN A 3 -21.49 23.49 6.08
N ILE A 4 -21.00 22.27 6.29
CA ILE A 4 -19.67 21.87 5.83
C ILE A 4 -19.77 21.70 4.32
N SER A 5 -19.44 22.77 3.59
CA SER A 5 -19.23 22.71 2.14
C SER A 5 -18.13 21.69 1.86
N LYS A 6 -18.46 20.59 1.16
CA LYS A 6 -17.50 19.65 0.57
C LYS A 6 -16.71 20.35 -0.52
N LYS A 7 -15.79 21.26 -0.17
CA LYS A 7 -14.75 21.68 -1.10
C LYS A 7 -13.92 20.43 -1.41
N GLY A 8 -13.85 20.08 -2.70
CA GLY A 8 -13.10 18.92 -3.16
C GLY A 8 -11.63 18.99 -2.72
N ILE A 9 -10.99 17.83 -2.62
CA ILE A 9 -9.55 17.75 -2.32
C ILE A 9 -8.80 18.46 -3.47
N PRO A 10 -8.00 19.50 -3.19
CA PRO A 10 -7.23 20.21 -4.21
C PRO A 10 -6.31 19.27 -4.98
N VAL A 11 -6.20 19.48 -6.29
CA VAL A 11 -5.31 18.73 -7.18
C VAL A 11 -4.25 19.69 -7.71
N VAL A 12 -2.97 19.40 -7.49
CA VAL A 12 -1.85 20.29 -7.84
C VAL A 12 -0.73 19.55 -8.57
N THR A 13 0.19 20.30 -9.18
CA THR A 13 1.27 19.72 -10.01
C THR A 13 2.69 19.88 -9.47
N THR A 14 3.06 20.95 -8.74
CA THR A 14 4.32 21.03 -7.94
C THR A 14 4.55 22.40 -7.26
N ILE A 15 4.21 23.52 -7.92
CA ILE A 15 4.60 24.88 -7.48
C ILE A 15 3.91 25.33 -6.17
N GLU A 16 2.82 24.67 -5.77
CA GLU A 16 1.99 25.07 -4.64
C GLU A 16 2.15 24.17 -3.40
N VAL A 17 3.09 23.22 -3.40
CA VAL A 17 3.15 22.21 -2.33
C VAL A 17 3.44 22.84 -0.96
N ASP A 18 4.39 23.76 -0.86
CA ASP A 18 4.73 24.41 0.43
C ASP A 18 3.53 25.18 1.01
N ASP A 19 2.86 25.99 0.18
CA ASP A 19 1.65 26.72 0.56
C ASP A 19 0.50 25.78 0.99
N LEU A 20 0.44 24.57 0.42
CA LEU A 20 -0.55 23.56 0.80
C LEU A 20 -0.18 22.84 2.10
N LEU A 21 1.11 22.59 2.34
CA LEU A 21 1.60 22.01 3.59
C LEU A 21 1.28 22.93 4.77
N GLU A 22 1.45 24.24 4.63
CA GLU A 22 1.10 25.22 5.67
C GLU A 22 -0.39 25.20 6.03
N LYS A 23 -1.27 24.93 5.04
CA LYS A 23 -2.73 24.87 5.25
C LYS A 23 -3.17 23.67 6.09
N ARG A 24 -2.33 22.63 6.24
CA ARG A 24 -2.65 21.39 6.96
C ARG A 24 -3.96 20.73 6.51
N LEU A 25 -4.24 20.79 5.20
CA LEU A 25 -5.40 20.18 4.57
C LEU A 25 -4.96 19.09 3.58
N PRO A 26 -5.77 18.03 3.38
CA PRO A 26 -5.45 17.01 2.39
C PRO A 26 -5.47 17.60 0.98
N PHE A 27 -4.51 17.17 0.15
CA PHE A 27 -4.42 17.51 -1.28
C PHE A 27 -3.92 16.29 -2.08
N VAL A 28 -4.09 16.32 -3.40
CA VAL A 28 -3.54 15.33 -4.34
C VAL A 28 -2.49 16.02 -5.19
N LEU A 29 -1.26 15.51 -5.15
CA LEU A 29 -0.20 15.91 -6.06
C LEU A 29 -0.21 14.99 -7.29
N ARG A 30 -0.42 15.54 -8.48
CA ARG A 30 -0.37 14.83 -9.76
C ARG A 30 0.91 15.19 -10.51
N GLY A 31 1.44 14.24 -11.28
CA GLY A 31 2.64 14.46 -12.08
C GLY A 31 3.94 14.53 -11.26
N ALA A 32 3.91 14.16 -9.98
CA ALA A 32 5.12 13.98 -9.20
C ALA A 32 5.99 12.87 -9.80
N ASN A 33 7.31 13.10 -9.84
CA ASN A 33 8.26 12.05 -10.14
C ASN A 33 8.35 11.10 -8.92
N ILE A 34 7.73 9.92 -9.04
CA ILE A 34 7.76 8.87 -8.00
C ILE A 34 8.75 7.76 -8.35
N GLY A 35 9.62 7.97 -9.34
CA GLY A 35 10.58 6.97 -9.82
C GLY A 35 10.01 6.02 -10.87
N ALA A 36 10.80 5.01 -11.21
CA ALA A 36 10.49 4.01 -12.22
C ALA A 36 9.38 3.03 -11.79
N CYS A 37 8.97 3.04 -10.52
CA CYS A 37 7.92 2.16 -9.99
C CYS A 37 6.60 2.30 -10.76
N SER A 38 6.29 3.50 -11.26
CA SER A 38 5.08 3.79 -12.03
C SER A 38 4.98 3.00 -13.34
N GLU A 39 6.11 2.61 -13.91
CA GLU A 39 6.20 1.84 -15.17
C GLU A 39 6.60 0.38 -14.94
N LYS A 40 7.52 0.14 -13.98
CA LYS A 40 8.07 -1.19 -13.71
C LYS A 40 7.14 -2.09 -12.90
N TRP A 41 6.38 -1.54 -11.95
CA TRP A 41 5.65 -2.36 -10.98
C TRP A 41 4.38 -2.94 -11.60
N ASN A 42 4.55 -4.08 -12.26
CA ASN A 42 3.50 -4.99 -12.69
C ASN A 42 3.59 -6.32 -11.89
N PRO A 43 2.54 -7.17 -11.92
CA PRO A 43 2.55 -8.44 -11.19
C PRO A 43 3.73 -9.34 -11.53
N GLU A 44 4.19 -9.36 -12.78
CA GLU A 44 5.29 -10.20 -13.25
C GLU A 44 6.62 -9.76 -12.63
N TYR A 45 6.98 -8.47 -12.75
CA TYR A 45 8.18 -7.88 -12.19
C TYR A 45 8.23 -8.00 -10.67
N LEU A 46 7.12 -7.69 -9.99
CA LEU A 46 7.06 -7.77 -8.53
C LEU A 46 7.13 -9.23 -8.05
N SER A 47 6.57 -10.19 -8.80
CA SER A 47 6.73 -11.62 -8.49
C SER A 47 8.17 -12.08 -8.67
N GLU A 48 8.86 -11.62 -9.71
CA GLU A 48 10.28 -11.94 -9.90
C GLU A 48 11.15 -11.35 -8.78
N ALA A 49 10.96 -10.06 -8.48
CA ALA A 49 11.77 -9.34 -7.50
C ALA A 49 11.50 -9.77 -6.05
N LEU A 50 10.24 -10.05 -5.70
CA LEU A 50 9.80 -10.26 -4.31
C LEU A 50 9.16 -11.62 -4.05
N GLY A 51 8.99 -12.47 -5.05
CA GLY A 51 8.07 -13.62 -5.00
C GLY A 51 8.26 -14.55 -3.82
N LYS A 52 9.51 -14.83 -3.44
CA LYS A 52 9.87 -15.71 -2.32
C LYS A 52 9.72 -15.08 -0.94
N ALA A 53 9.45 -13.78 -0.84
CA ALA A 53 9.25 -13.12 0.44
C ALA A 53 7.92 -13.54 1.06
N GLU A 54 7.95 -13.95 2.33
CA GLU A 54 6.73 -14.20 3.10
C GLU A 54 6.15 -12.88 3.61
N VAL A 55 4.85 -12.67 3.36
CA VAL A 55 4.12 -11.50 3.81
C VAL A 55 2.90 -11.87 4.63
N LYS A 56 2.65 -11.09 5.68
CA LYS A 56 1.45 -11.20 6.52
C LYS A 56 0.33 -10.38 5.91
N ILE A 57 -0.81 -11.02 5.71
CA ILE A 57 -1.96 -10.46 5.00
C ILE A 57 -3.22 -10.61 5.83
N HIS A 58 -4.19 -9.77 5.49
CA HIS A 58 -5.57 -9.87 5.97
C HIS A 58 -6.40 -10.49 4.85
N VAL A 59 -7.24 -11.46 5.20
CA VAL A 59 -8.16 -12.13 4.27
C VAL A 59 -9.58 -11.99 4.79
N SER A 60 -10.51 -11.54 3.95
CA SER A 60 -11.92 -11.36 4.34
C SER A 60 -12.85 -11.66 3.17
N GLU A 61 -14.04 -12.17 3.45
CA GLU A 61 -15.13 -12.27 2.47
C GLU A 61 -15.81 -10.91 2.20
N SER A 62 -15.50 -9.90 3.01
CA SER A 62 -16.02 -8.54 2.88
C SER A 62 -14.94 -7.60 2.36
N GLN A 63 -15.32 -6.74 1.42
CA GLN A 63 -14.49 -5.59 1.02
C GLN A 63 -14.36 -4.54 2.14
N HIS A 64 -15.27 -4.56 3.11
CA HIS A 64 -15.26 -3.68 4.27
C HIS A 64 -14.64 -4.40 5.47
N LEU A 65 -13.34 -4.20 5.67
CA LEU A 65 -12.64 -4.69 6.85
C LEU A 65 -13.09 -3.92 8.09
N ASP A 66 -13.51 -4.64 9.12
CA ASP A 66 -13.90 -4.12 10.43
C ASP A 66 -12.89 -4.63 11.46
N PHE A 67 -12.04 -3.73 11.95
CA PHE A 67 -10.99 -4.03 12.92
C PHE A 67 -11.51 -4.16 14.36
N LEU A 68 -12.71 -3.64 14.65
CA LEU A 68 -13.35 -3.80 15.95
C LEU A 68 -13.97 -5.20 16.06
N LYS A 69 -14.71 -5.60 15.02
CA LYS A 69 -15.33 -6.94 14.93
C LYS A 69 -14.37 -8.02 14.45
N LYS A 70 -13.23 -7.63 13.86
CA LYS A 70 -12.22 -8.52 13.27
C LYS A 70 -12.83 -9.50 12.29
N ASN A 71 -13.58 -8.99 11.31
CA ASN A 71 -14.21 -9.79 10.24
C ASN A 71 -13.22 -10.29 9.16
N PHE A 72 -11.97 -10.55 9.56
CA PHE A 72 -10.89 -10.97 8.69
C PHE A 72 -9.94 -11.91 9.44
N LEU A 73 -9.18 -12.69 8.67
CA LEU A 73 -8.16 -13.58 9.18
C LEU A 73 -6.76 -13.03 8.87
N TYR A 74 -5.83 -13.24 9.80
CA TYR A 74 -4.40 -13.08 9.50
C TYR A 74 -3.88 -14.35 8.84
N LYS A 75 -3.24 -14.21 7.68
CA LYS A 75 -2.58 -15.31 6.96
C LYS A 75 -1.18 -14.89 6.53
N THR A 76 -0.35 -15.86 6.20
CA THR A 76 0.96 -15.65 5.59
C THR A 76 0.95 -16.28 4.21
N LEU A 77 1.49 -15.58 3.21
CA LEU A 77 1.67 -16.07 1.85
C LEU A 77 3.04 -15.64 1.32
N LEU A 78 3.53 -16.36 0.32
CA LEU A 78 4.55 -15.85 -0.57
C LEU A 78 4.03 -14.64 -1.35
N PHE A 79 4.86 -13.64 -1.59
CA PHE A 79 4.47 -12.38 -2.26
C PHE A 79 3.87 -12.64 -3.65
N GLU A 80 4.46 -13.56 -4.42
CA GLU A 80 3.94 -13.94 -5.75
C GLU A 80 2.51 -14.50 -5.67
N LYS A 81 2.22 -15.29 -4.61
CA LYS A 81 0.88 -15.87 -4.40
C LYS A 81 -0.13 -14.80 -4.00
N LEU A 82 0.29 -13.81 -3.21
CA LEU A 82 -0.54 -12.65 -2.92
C LEU A 82 -0.87 -11.90 -4.22
N LEU A 83 0.11 -11.57 -5.05
CA LEU A 83 -0.12 -10.86 -6.32
C LEU A 83 -1.09 -11.64 -7.21
N GLN A 84 -0.82 -12.93 -7.43
CA GLN A 84 -1.67 -13.80 -8.23
C GLN A 84 -3.13 -13.79 -7.74
N ARG A 85 -3.35 -13.94 -6.44
CA ARG A 85 -4.69 -14.03 -5.85
C ARG A 85 -5.40 -12.67 -5.80
N ALA A 86 -4.68 -11.60 -5.47
CA ALA A 86 -5.22 -10.24 -5.39
C ALA A 86 -5.59 -9.67 -6.78
N SER A 87 -4.96 -10.14 -7.86
CA SER A 87 -5.30 -9.75 -9.23
C SER A 87 -6.53 -10.47 -9.81
N ARG A 88 -7.18 -11.37 -9.05
CA ARG A 88 -8.35 -12.15 -9.49
C ARG A 88 -9.58 -11.82 -8.63
N SER A 89 -10.75 -11.79 -9.26
CA SER A 89 -12.04 -11.62 -8.56
C SER A 89 -12.61 -12.94 -8.02
N LYS A 90 -12.16 -14.08 -8.55
CA LYS A 90 -12.55 -15.41 -8.11
C LYS A 90 -11.35 -16.36 -8.20
N GLN A 91 -11.10 -17.11 -7.14
CA GLN A 91 -10.04 -18.12 -7.05
C GLN A 91 -10.51 -19.49 -7.55
N GLU A 92 -9.55 -20.31 -7.95
CA GLU A 92 -9.75 -21.72 -8.29
C GLU A 92 -9.96 -22.55 -7.02
N ASP A 93 -10.53 -23.74 -7.17
CA ASP A 93 -10.77 -24.65 -6.05
C ASP A 93 -9.44 -25.05 -5.38
N GLY A 94 -9.34 -24.82 -4.07
CA GLY A 94 -8.12 -25.05 -3.29
C GLY A 94 -7.15 -23.85 -3.25
N GLU A 95 -7.40 -22.77 -4.00
CA GLU A 95 -6.55 -21.57 -4.05
C GLU A 95 -7.12 -20.38 -3.24
N TYR A 96 -7.85 -20.66 -2.17
CA TYR A 96 -8.44 -19.66 -1.25
C TYR A 96 -8.42 -20.16 0.21
N PHE A 97 -8.68 -19.28 1.17
CA PHE A 97 -8.70 -19.57 2.60
C PHE A 97 -10.11 -19.72 3.20
N ILE A 98 -11.05 -18.89 2.77
CA ILE A 98 -12.42 -18.79 3.27
C ILE A 98 -13.40 -19.14 2.16
N SER A 99 -13.37 -18.39 1.05
CA SER A 99 -14.22 -18.63 -0.11
C SER A 99 -13.57 -18.15 -1.42
N PRO A 100 -14.06 -18.62 -2.58
CA PRO A 100 -13.47 -18.26 -3.87
C PRO A 100 -13.45 -16.75 -4.17
N THR A 101 -14.30 -15.94 -3.53
CA THR A 101 -14.42 -14.49 -3.76
C THR A 101 -13.88 -13.66 -2.61
N GLU A 102 -12.96 -14.22 -1.81
CA GLU A 102 -12.31 -13.48 -0.73
C GLU A 102 -11.38 -12.37 -1.24
N CYS A 103 -11.23 -11.34 -0.41
CA CYS A 103 -10.39 -10.18 -0.62
C CYS A 103 -9.10 -10.31 0.19
N TYR A 104 -8.00 -9.82 -0.39
CA TYR A 104 -6.66 -9.88 0.19
C TYR A 104 -6.13 -8.46 0.44
N TYR A 105 -5.56 -8.22 1.62
CA TYR A 105 -4.99 -6.92 1.98
C TYR A 105 -3.64 -7.07 2.69
N LEU A 106 -2.59 -6.51 2.08
CA LEU A 106 -1.27 -6.40 2.67
C LEU A 106 -1.08 -5.00 3.27
N ARG A 107 -0.67 -4.97 4.54
CA ARG A 107 -0.10 -3.80 5.19
C ARG A 107 1.30 -4.18 5.67
N SER A 108 2.33 -3.58 5.07
CA SER A 108 3.71 -3.84 5.50
C SER A 108 3.89 -3.45 6.97
N VAL A 109 4.72 -4.22 7.66
CA VAL A 109 5.14 -3.99 9.06
C VAL A 109 6.64 -4.21 9.15
N GLY A 110 7.28 -3.56 10.12
CA GLY A 110 8.69 -3.85 10.42
C GLY A 110 8.90 -5.30 10.85
N LYS A 111 10.17 -5.73 10.84
CA LYS A 111 10.56 -7.12 11.14
C LYS A 111 10.08 -7.56 12.52
N ASP A 112 10.29 -6.72 13.54
CA ASP A 112 9.57 -6.77 14.81
C ASP A 112 8.46 -5.70 14.81
N PRO A 113 7.18 -6.06 14.61
CA PRO A 113 6.08 -5.09 14.55
C PRO A 113 5.88 -4.24 15.80
N ARG A 114 6.54 -4.58 16.92
CA ARG A 114 6.47 -3.81 18.18
C ARG A 114 7.57 -2.77 18.30
N LYS A 115 8.62 -2.86 17.50
CA LYS A 115 9.85 -2.05 17.62
C LYS A 115 10.26 -1.38 16.32
N ASP A 116 10.05 -2.07 15.21
CA ASP A 116 10.53 -1.66 13.90
C ASP A 116 9.39 -1.02 13.11
N VAL A 117 9.67 0.13 12.51
CA VAL A 117 8.79 0.78 11.53
C VAL A 117 8.79 0.01 10.21
N ALA A 118 7.70 0.14 9.45
CA ALA A 118 7.68 -0.35 8.08
C ALA A 118 8.48 0.60 7.19
N ASP A 119 9.53 0.10 6.57
CA ASP A 119 10.42 0.80 5.65
C ASP A 119 10.70 -0.11 4.44
N ILE A 120 10.31 0.34 3.24
CA ILE A 120 10.49 -0.43 2.00
C ILE A 120 11.95 -0.77 1.75
N ARG A 121 12.88 0.10 2.16
CA ARG A 121 14.34 -0.09 2.02
C ARG A 121 14.83 -1.28 2.85
N GLN A 122 14.12 -1.61 3.92
CA GLN A 122 14.44 -2.73 4.80
C GLN A 122 13.67 -4.01 4.45
N GLN A 123 12.35 -3.91 4.22
CA GLN A 123 11.52 -5.09 4.00
C GLN A 123 11.47 -5.54 2.53
N PHE A 124 11.63 -4.62 1.58
CA PHE A 124 11.58 -4.91 0.14
C PHE A 124 12.73 -4.22 -0.62
N PRO A 125 14.00 -4.44 -0.23
CA PRO A 125 15.15 -3.73 -0.78
C PRO A 125 15.30 -3.88 -2.30
N ALA A 126 14.85 -5.02 -2.86
CA ALA A 126 14.95 -5.30 -4.29
C ALA A 126 14.18 -4.31 -5.19
N VAL A 127 13.15 -3.64 -4.64
CA VAL A 127 12.33 -2.67 -5.38
C VAL A 127 12.40 -1.26 -4.77
N ALA A 128 13.20 -1.06 -3.72
CA ALA A 128 13.27 0.21 -3.00
C ALA A 128 13.82 1.34 -3.87
N GLU A 129 14.78 1.03 -4.75
CA GLU A 129 15.38 2.00 -5.68
C GLU A 129 14.45 2.35 -6.85
N ASP A 130 13.33 1.64 -7.04
CA ASP A 130 12.35 1.99 -8.08
C ASP A 130 11.50 3.19 -7.67
N ILE A 131 11.38 3.49 -6.37
CA ILE A 131 10.55 4.57 -5.85
C ILE A 131 11.40 5.78 -5.43
N ILE A 132 10.97 6.96 -5.85
CA ILE A 132 11.51 8.24 -5.39
C ILE A 132 10.49 8.87 -4.45
N PHE A 133 10.91 9.18 -3.23
CA PHE A 133 10.07 9.91 -2.28
C PHE A 133 10.09 11.40 -2.63
N PRO A 134 8.94 12.10 -2.57
CA PRO A 134 8.91 13.52 -2.87
C PRO A 134 9.76 14.34 -1.90
N ASP A 135 10.57 15.25 -2.43
CA ASP A 135 11.57 16.05 -1.68
C ASP A 135 10.98 16.94 -0.57
N PHE A 136 9.67 17.21 -0.60
CA PHE A 136 8.98 17.97 0.44
C PHE A 136 8.74 17.17 1.73
N VAL A 137 9.01 15.85 1.71
CA VAL A 137 9.07 15.02 2.91
C VAL A 137 10.54 14.86 3.29
N PRO A 138 11.00 15.43 4.43
CA PRO A 138 12.38 15.24 4.86
C PRO A 138 12.72 13.76 4.95
N GLU A 139 13.91 13.36 4.49
CA GLU A 139 14.30 11.95 4.36
C GLU A 139 14.18 11.16 5.68
N GLY A 140 14.48 11.80 6.81
CA GLY A 140 14.34 11.22 8.15
C GLY A 140 12.90 10.97 8.61
N ASN A 141 11.91 11.52 7.89
CA ASN A 141 10.50 11.52 8.27
C ASN A 141 9.62 10.66 7.33
N VAL A 142 10.21 10.04 6.31
CA VAL A 142 9.45 9.25 5.32
C VAL A 142 8.74 8.05 5.96
N PHE A 143 9.35 7.44 6.99
CA PHE A 143 8.84 6.24 7.67
C PHE A 143 8.73 6.41 9.20
N SER A 144 8.80 7.65 9.69
CA SER A 144 8.72 7.99 11.12
C SER A 144 7.33 7.86 11.70
#